data_AF-A0AAJ5XB12-F1
#
_entry.id   AF-A0AAJ5XB12-F1
#
_cell.length_a   1.000
_cell.length_b   1.000
_cell.length_c   1.000
_cell.angle_alpha   90.00
_cell.angle_beta   90.00
_cell.angle_gamma   90.00
#
_symmetry.space_group_name_H-M   'P 1'
#
loop_
_entity.id
_entity.type
_entity.pdbx_description
1 polymer ?
#
loop_
_entity_poly.entity_id
_entity_poly.type
_entity_poly.pdbx_seq_one_letter_code
_entity_poly.pdbx_strand_id
1 'polypeptide(L)' 'MSPDDSHALARFLLIGFLRLAGVIVTLVGILIVRGVIPGYAWGGVVVIVVGLIDVFVVPQMLARKWRTPPEPK' A
#
# COMPACT_ATOMS: atom_id res chain seq x y z
N MET A 1 -2.27 26.04 -11.01
CA MET A 1 -1.61 24.78 -10.62
C MET A 1 -0.68 24.41 -11.75
N SER A 2 0.64 24.43 -11.51
CA SER A 2 1.62 24.03 -12.53
C SER A 2 1.36 22.55 -12.90
N PRO A 3 1.63 22.11 -14.14
CA PRO A 3 1.60 20.68 -14.48
C PRO A 3 2.37 19.81 -13.47
N ASP A 4 3.50 20.31 -12.95
CA ASP A 4 4.32 19.62 -11.95
C ASP A 4 3.61 19.43 -10.60
N ASP A 5 2.86 20.44 -10.14
CA ASP A 5 2.10 20.38 -8.87
C ASP A 5 1.02 19.30 -8.95
N SER A 6 0.35 19.19 -10.09
CA SER A 6 -0.69 18.18 -10.33
C SER A 6 -0.10 16.76 -10.30
N HIS A 7 1.10 16.56 -10.85
CA HIS A 7 1.79 15.28 -10.79
C HIS A 7 2.28 14.94 -9.38
N ALA A 8 2.76 15.92 -8.61
CA ALA A 8 3.16 15.70 -7.22
C ALA A 8 1.97 15.29 -6.33
N LEU A 9 0.84 16.00 -6.47
CA LEU A 9 -0.38 15.68 -5.75
C LEU A 9 -0.91 14.29 -6.12
N ALA A 10 -0.94 13.93 -7.41
CA ALA A 10 -1.39 12.61 -7.86
C ALA A 10 -0.56 11.48 -7.25
N ARG A 11 0.77 11.62 -7.21
CA ARG A 11 1.68 10.64 -6.58
C ARG A 11 1.42 10.49 -5.08
N PHE A 12 1.26 11.63 -4.39
CA PHE A 12 0.96 11.64 -2.97
C PHE A 12 -0.37 10.94 -2.66
N LEU A 13 -1.43 11.28 -3.40
CA LEU A 13 -2.74 10.64 -3.25
C LEU A 13 -2.66 9.14 -3.55
N LEU A 14 -1.98 8.73 -4.62
CA LEU A 14 -1.87 7.31 -4.97
C LEU A 14 -1.15 6.51 -3.87
N ILE A 15 -0.05 7.03 -3.33
CA ILE A 15 0.68 6.41 -2.19
C ILE A 15 -0.24 6.32 -0.96
N GLY A 16 -1.01 7.37 -0.66
CA GLY A 16 -1.99 7.37 0.42
C GLY A 16 -3.07 6.30 0.24
N PHE A 17 -3.66 6.21 -0.95
CA PHE A 17 -4.67 5.21 -1.29
C PHE A 17 -4.13 3.78 -1.21
N LEU A 18 -2.91 3.53 -1.68
CA LEU A 18 -2.28 2.21 -1.59
C LEU A 18 -2.11 1.78 -0.13
N ARG A 19 -1.69 2.68 0.75
CA ARG A 19 -1.60 2.40 2.18
C ARG A 19 -2.96 2.07 2.78
N LEU A 20 -3.98 2.87 2.46
CA LEU A 20 -5.33 2.64 2.98
C LEU A 20 -5.89 1.29 2.50
N ALA A 21 -5.69 0.97 1.22
CA ALA A 21 -6.09 -0.31 0.64
C ALA A 21 -5.37 -1.48 1.34
N GLY A 22 -4.06 -1.39 1.56
CA GLY A 22 -3.30 -2.41 2.28
C GLY A 22 -3.78 -2.61 3.73
N VAL A 23 -4.17 -1.52 4.42
CA VAL A 23 -4.77 -1.61 5.77
C VAL A 23 -6.10 -2.36 5.72
N ILE A 24 -6.96 -2.06 4.75
CA ILE A 24 -8.24 -2.75 4.57
C ILE A 24 -8.02 -4.24 4.31
N VAL A 25 -7.09 -4.59 3.42
CA VAL A 25 -6.72 -5.99 3.13
C VAL A 25 -6.22 -6.68 4.40
N THR A 26 -5.36 -6.02 5.18
CA THR A 26 -4.86 -6.55 6.45
C THR A 26 -6.00 -6.83 7.43
N LEU A 27 -6.95 -5.90 7.57
CA LEU A 27 -8.12 -6.07 8.43
C LEU A 27 -9.02 -7.22 7.97
N VAL A 28 -9.23 -7.39 6.67
CA VAL A 28 -9.96 -8.54 6.11
C VAL A 28 -9.29 -9.85 6.50
N GLY A 29 -7.96 -9.94 6.41
CA GLY A 29 -7.22 -11.11 6.84
C GLY A 29 -7.39 -11.41 8.34
N ILE A 30 -7.39 -10.38 9.19
CA ILE A 30 -7.67 -10.52 10.63
C ILE A 30 -9.08 -11.05 10.88
N LEU A 31 -10.08 -10.55 10.14
CA LEU A 31 -11.46 -11.02 10.26
C LEU A 31 -11.62 -12.48 9.84
N ILE A 32 -10.87 -12.93 8.83
CA ILE A 32 -10.82 -14.35 8.43
C ILE A 32 -10.20 -15.20 9.55
N VAL A 33 -9.06 -14.79 10.12
CA VAL A 33 -8.40 -15.53 11.22
C VAL A 33 -9.30 -15.61 12.45
N ARG A 34 -10.09 -14.56 12.72
CA ARG A 34 -11.06 -14.55 13.83
C ARG A 34 -12.37 -15.28 13.54
N GLY A 35 -12.55 -15.82 12.33
CA GLY A 35 -13.76 -16.53 11.93
C GLY A 35 -15.00 -15.62 11.78
N VAL A 36 -14.81 -14.30 11.67
CA VAL A 36 -15.91 -13.37 11.38
C VAL A 36 -16.34 -13.49 9.91
N ILE A 37 -15.37 -13.71 9.03
CA ILE A 37 -15.57 -14.00 7.61
C ILE A 37 -15.21 -15.47 7.37
N PRO A 38 -16.01 -16.24 6.62
CA PRO A 38 -15.68 -17.62 6.29
C PRO A 38 -14.37 -17.70 5.50
N GLY A 39 -13.46 -18.57 5.95
CA GLY A 39 -12.19 -18.82 5.29
C GLY A 39 -11.26 -19.69 6.12
N TYR A 40 -10.18 -20.17 5.50
CA TYR A 40 -9.15 -20.93 6.21
C TYR A 40 -8.25 -19.98 7.01
N ALA A 41 -7.96 -20.33 8.26
CA ALA A 41 -7.12 -19.49 9.14
C ALA A 41 -5.74 -19.20 8.52
N TRP A 42 -5.11 -20.20 7.90
CA TRP A 42 -3.82 -20.02 7.20
C TRP A 42 -3.94 -19.05 6.02
N GLY A 43 -5.06 -19.08 5.29
CA GLY A 43 -5.35 -18.14 4.20
C GLY A 43 -5.51 -16.71 4.74
N GLY A 44 -6.18 -16.54 5.88
CA GLY A 44 -6.26 -15.25 6.56
C GLY A 44 -4.89 -14.69 6.94
N VAL A 45 -3.97 -15.53 7.43
CA VAL A 45 -2.58 -15.12 7.72
C VAL A 45 -1.86 -14.65 6.46
N VAL A 46 -2.01 -15.36 5.33
CA VAL A 46 -1.42 -14.93 4.05
C VAL A 46 -1.97 -13.57 3.63
N VAL A 47 -3.28 -13.36 3.74
CA VAL A 47 -3.93 -12.07 3.42
C VAL A 47 -3.39 -10.94 4.31
N ILE A 48 -3.20 -11.19 5.61
CA ILE A 48 -2.57 -10.22 6.52
C ILE A 48 -1.17 -9.84 6.03
N VAL A 49 -0.33 -10.83 5.72
CA VAL A 49 1.05 -10.59 5.28
C VAL A 49 1.08 -9.78 3.99
N VAL A 50 0.22 -10.12 3.02
CA VAL A 50 0.10 -9.36 1.76
C VAL A 50 -0.34 -7.93 2.03
N GLY A 51 -1.38 -7.73 2.86
CA GLY A 51 -1.84 -6.40 3.24
C GLY A 51 -0.73 -5.56 3.88
N LEU A 52 0.07 -6.13 4.78
CA LEU A 52 1.20 -5.44 5.39
C LEU A 52 2.28 -5.06 4.35
N ILE A 53 2.57 -5.94 3.39
CA ILE A 53 3.49 -5.65 2.28
C ILE A 53 2.96 -4.47 1.46
N ASP A 54 1.66 -4.42 1.16
CA ASP A 54 1.04 -3.31 0.42
C ASP A 54 1.01 -2.00 1.22
N VAL A 55 0.95 -2.05 2.55
CA VAL A 55 1.04 -0.85 3.40
C VAL A 55 2.46 -0.27 3.44
N PHE A 56 3.48 -1.14 3.58
CA PHE A 56 4.83 -0.69 3.89
C PHE A 56 5.77 -0.73 2.69
N VAL A 57 5.77 -1.83 1.93
CA VAL A 57 6.79 -2.11 0.91
C VAL A 57 6.43 -1.47 -0.42
N VAL A 58 5.22 -1.71 -0.92
CA VAL A 58 4.77 -1.20 -2.23
C VAL A 58 4.86 0.33 -2.33
N PRO A 59 4.39 1.12 -1.33
CA PRO A 59 4.41 2.57 -1.42
C PRO A 59 5.83 3.13 -1.30
N GLN A 60 6.71 2.45 -0.53
CA GLN A 60 8.12 2.80 -0.46
C GLN A 60 8.84 2.55 -1.78
N MET A 61 8.56 1.43 -2.45
CA MET A 61 9.12 1.15 -3.78
C MET A 61 8.66 2.18 -4.80
N LEU A 62 7.37 2.54 -4.78
CA LEU A 62 6.81 3.53 -5.69
C LEU A 62 7.36 4.93 -5.45
N ALA A 63 7.48 5.33 -4.18
CA ALA A 63 8.11 6.60 -3.80
C ALA A 63 9.59 6.67 -4.22
N ARG A 64 10.34 5.56 -4.07
CA ARG A 64 11.73 5.47 -4.54
C ARG A 64 11.82 5.58 -6.06
N LYS A 65 10.91 4.92 -6.79
CA LYS A 65 10.88 4.97 -8.27
C LYS A 65 10.58 6.36 -8.80
N TRP A 66 9.82 7.16 -8.07
CA TRP A 66 9.47 8.53 -8.45
C TRP A 66 10.41 9.61 -7.89
N ARG A 67 11.45 9.23 -7.14
CA ARG A 67 12.53 10.16 -6.81
C ARG A 67 13.31 10.43 -8.09
N THR A 68 13.24 11.67 -8.57
CA THR A 68 14.08 12.17 -9.66
C THR A 68 15.56 11.88 -9.32
N PRO A 69 16.38 11.37 -10.26
CA PRO A 69 17.79 11.14 -10.00
C PRO A 69 18.46 12.44 -9.49
N PRO A 70 19.35 12.38 -8.49
CA PRO A 70 20.19 13.52 -8.16
C PRO A 70 21.00 13.89 -9.41
N GLU A 71 20.94 15.16 -9.80
CA GLU A 71 21.78 15.69 -10.87
C GLU A 71 23.26 15.41 -10.52
N PRO A 72 24.01 14.70 -11.38
CA PRO A 72 25.43 14.45 -11.10
C PRO A 72 26.15 15.80 -11.08
N LYS A 73 26.83 16.09 -9.96
CA LYS A 73 27.72 17.25 -9.81
C LYS A 73 28.99 17.06 -10.63
#